data_AF-A0AAD8RUP3-F1
#
_entry.id   AF-A0AAD8RUP3-F1
#
_cell.length_a   1.000
_cell.length_b   1.000
_cell.length_c   1.000
_cell.angle_alpha   90.00
_cell.angle_beta   90.00
_cell.angle_gamma   90.00
#
_symmetry.space_group_name_H-M   'P 1'
#
loop_
_entity.id
_entity.type
_entity.pdbx_description
1 polymer ?
#
loop_
_entity_poly.entity_id
_entity_poly.type
_entity_poly.pdbx_seq_one_letter_code
_entity_poly.pdbx_strand_id
1 'polypeptide(L)'
;MFLCLAAIWVLASADVSAGQRLDCPAKCGDVDIQFPFGIGDNCSFHTGFTLSCNSTEGGAMKPYKSTLEVTNISLADGMAWVKAPTISSQCYVPSTRTVEVSNGWLNLKHTPFWISEVNNTIIVIGCNTLAYMTSFSVSISPISFMY
;
A
#
# COMPACT_ATOMS: atom_id res chain seq x y z
N MET A 1 3.46 4.76 61.02
CA MET A 1 2.71 5.14 59.80
C MET A 1 3.52 4.61 58.62
N PHE A 2 3.17 3.42 58.11
CA PHE A 2 3.83 2.79 56.96
C PHE A 2 2.99 3.08 55.71
N LEU A 3 3.55 3.81 54.75
CA LEU A 3 2.92 4.07 53.45
C LEU A 3 3.22 2.90 52.50
N CYS A 4 2.21 2.12 52.15
CA CYS A 4 2.27 1.15 51.05
C CYS A 4 2.19 1.90 49.71
N LEU A 5 3.29 1.93 48.96
CA LEU A 5 3.29 2.34 47.56
C LEU A 5 2.76 1.17 46.72
N ALA A 6 1.50 1.23 46.31
CA ALA A 6 0.95 0.29 45.34
C ALA A 6 1.51 0.64 43.95
N ALA A 7 2.34 -0.25 43.38
CA ALA A 7 2.76 -0.16 41.99
C ALA A 7 1.56 -0.47 41.10
N ILE A 8 1.05 0.54 40.39
CA ILE A 8 0.00 0.37 39.39
C ILE A 8 0.66 -0.22 38.15
N TRP A 9 0.44 -1.51 37.92
CA TRP A 9 0.82 -2.17 36.67
C TRP A 9 -0.23 -1.80 35.63
N VAL A 10 0.13 -0.89 34.72
CA VAL A 10 -0.67 -0.65 33.51
C VAL A 10 -0.42 -1.82 32.57
N LEU A 11 -1.38 -2.72 32.45
CA LEU A 11 -1.39 -3.70 31.38
C LEU A 11 -1.73 -2.96 30.09
N ALA A 12 -0.77 -2.83 29.19
CA ALA A 12 -1.03 -2.37 27.83
C ALA A 12 -1.93 -3.42 27.14
N SER A 13 -3.18 -3.07 26.86
CA SER A 13 -4.03 -3.85 25.97
C SER A 13 -3.54 -3.64 24.54
N ALA A 14 -3.18 -4.73 23.85
CA ALA A 14 -3.04 -4.68 22.40
C ALA A 14 -4.45 -4.55 21.82
N ASP A 15 -4.78 -3.40 21.22
CA ASP A 15 -6.03 -3.22 20.49
C ASP A 15 -6.00 -4.13 19.26
N VAL A 16 -6.71 -5.26 19.34
CA VAL A 16 -6.99 -6.10 18.17
C VAL A 16 -8.05 -5.36 17.36
N SER A 17 -7.72 -4.95 16.14
CA SER A 17 -8.68 -4.32 15.24
C SER A 17 -9.89 -5.24 15.09
N ALA A 18 -11.10 -4.70 15.31
CA ALA A 18 -12.34 -5.44 15.09
C ALA A 18 -12.31 -6.05 13.68
N GLY A 19 -12.33 -7.39 13.58
CA GLY A 19 -12.25 -8.14 12.33
C GLY A 19 -10.92 -8.87 12.04
N GLN A 20 -9.87 -8.67 12.83
CA GLN A 20 -8.65 -9.49 12.71
C GLN A 20 -8.93 -10.94 13.14
N ARG A 21 -8.63 -11.89 12.24
CA ARG A 21 -8.75 -13.33 12.51
C ARG A 21 -7.55 -13.82 13.32
N LEU A 22 -7.80 -14.70 14.30
CA LEU A 22 -6.86 -15.07 15.36
C LEU A 22 -5.54 -15.71 14.88
N ASP A 23 -5.48 -16.18 13.62
CA ASP A 23 -4.30 -16.82 13.02
C ASP A 23 -3.68 -16.04 11.85
N CYS A 24 -4.15 -14.81 11.63
CA CYS A 24 -3.69 -14.00 10.52
C CYS A 24 -2.57 -13.05 10.95
N PRO A 25 -1.48 -12.94 10.15
CA PRO A 25 -0.42 -11.99 10.44
C PRO A 25 -0.95 -10.56 10.55
N ALA A 26 -0.79 -9.96 11.73
CA ALA A 26 -1.22 -8.59 12.00
C ALA A 26 -0.22 -7.53 11.52
N LYS A 27 0.99 -7.94 11.12
CA LYS A 27 2.04 -7.05 10.61
C LYS A 27 2.85 -7.73 9.51
N CYS A 28 3.46 -6.91 8.65
CA CYS A 28 4.51 -7.32 7.73
C CYS A 28 5.61 -6.25 7.71
N GLY A 29 6.76 -6.56 8.34
CA GLY A 29 7.76 -5.54 8.64
C GLY A 29 7.17 -4.45 9.53
N ASP A 30 7.24 -3.21 9.06
CA ASP A 30 6.80 -2.01 9.80
C ASP A 30 5.33 -1.63 9.52
N VAL A 31 4.62 -2.40 8.69
CA VAL A 31 3.26 -2.10 8.26
C VAL A 31 2.25 -2.95 9.03
N ASP A 32 1.29 -2.30 9.67
CA ASP A 32 0.13 -2.94 10.29
C ASP A 32 -0.86 -3.44 9.23
N ILE A 33 -1.25 -4.71 9.35
CA ILE A 33 -2.15 -5.41 8.44
C ILE A 33 -3.45 -5.68 9.17
N GLN A 34 -4.47 -4.91 8.81
CA GLN A 34 -5.79 -4.95 9.42
C GLN A 34 -6.84 -5.31 8.38
N PHE A 35 -7.92 -5.94 8.83
CA PHE A 35 -9.08 -6.23 7.99
C PHE A 35 -9.60 -4.92 7.34
N PRO A 36 -9.90 -4.88 6.03
CA PRO A 36 -10.15 -6.01 5.12
C PRO A 36 -8.90 -6.62 4.48
N PHE A 37 -7.71 -6.07 4.73
CA PHE A 37 -6.44 -6.62 4.23
C PHE A 37 -6.02 -7.85 5.02
N GLY A 38 -5.27 -8.73 4.36
CA GLY A 38 -4.77 -9.93 5.01
C GLY A 38 -3.66 -10.62 4.22
N ILE A 39 -2.82 -11.35 4.95
CA ILE A 39 -1.74 -12.17 4.42
C ILE A 39 -2.06 -13.63 4.71
N GLY A 40 -1.99 -14.48 3.69
CA GLY A 40 -2.34 -15.88 3.80
C GLY A 40 -3.81 -16.17 3.50
N ASP A 41 -4.14 -17.46 3.53
CA ASP A 41 -5.45 -17.95 3.14
C ASP A 41 -6.52 -17.52 4.14
N ASN A 42 -7.66 -17.07 3.63
CA ASN A 42 -8.80 -16.66 4.44
C ASN A 42 -8.47 -15.52 5.45
N CYS A 43 -7.42 -14.74 5.22
CA CYS A 43 -7.08 -13.61 6.09
C CYS A 43 -7.61 -12.25 5.61
N SER A 44 -7.99 -12.15 4.34
CA SER A 44 -8.55 -10.95 3.73
C SER A 44 -10.06 -11.09 3.48
N PHE A 45 -10.75 -9.97 3.28
CA PHE A 45 -12.18 -9.97 2.93
C PHE A 45 -12.47 -10.69 1.61
N HIS A 46 -11.63 -10.45 0.60
CA HIS A 46 -11.56 -11.22 -0.64
C HIS A 46 -10.17 -11.07 -1.28
N THR A 47 -9.92 -11.77 -2.38
CA THR A 47 -8.62 -11.79 -3.10
C THR A 47 -8.09 -10.42 -3.52
N GLY A 48 -8.97 -9.41 -3.65
CA GLY A 48 -8.60 -8.03 -3.96
C GLY A 48 -7.93 -7.30 -2.79
N PHE A 49 -8.06 -7.78 -1.56
CA PHE A 49 -7.39 -7.25 -0.37
C PHE A 49 -6.25 -8.16 0.14
N THR A 50 -5.97 -9.26 -0.57
CA THR A 50 -4.86 -10.15 -0.23
C THR A 50 -3.52 -9.47 -0.53
N LEU A 51 -2.63 -9.51 0.45
CA LEU A 51 -1.26 -9.07 0.36
C LEU A 51 -0.31 -10.26 0.49
N SER A 52 0.84 -10.20 -0.18
CA SER A 52 1.99 -11.04 0.14
C SER A 52 2.92 -10.31 1.09
N CYS A 53 3.72 -11.06 1.85
CA CYS A 53 4.74 -10.51 2.73
C CYS A 53 6.07 -11.14 2.34
N ASN A 54 6.93 -10.38 1.66
CA ASN A 54 8.15 -10.90 1.05
C ASN A 54 9.39 -10.28 1.69
N SER A 55 10.45 -11.06 1.80
CA SER A 55 11.77 -10.57 2.22
C SER A 55 12.44 -9.81 1.08
N THR A 56 13.02 -8.67 1.41
CA THR A 56 13.89 -7.90 0.51
C THR A 56 15.33 -8.45 0.53
N GLU A 57 16.19 -7.97 -0.36
CA GLU A 57 17.63 -8.35 -0.39
C GLU A 57 18.35 -8.05 0.94
N GLY A 58 17.86 -7.07 1.71
CA GLY A 58 18.36 -6.74 3.04
C GLY A 58 17.74 -7.54 4.20
N GLY A 59 16.90 -8.54 3.92
CA GLY A 59 16.23 -9.37 4.94
C GLY A 59 15.00 -8.71 5.60
N ALA A 60 14.68 -7.47 5.24
CA ALA A 60 13.49 -6.80 5.76
C ALA A 60 12.24 -7.33 5.05
N MET A 61 11.21 -7.67 5.83
CA MET A 61 9.90 -8.06 5.31
C MET A 61 9.12 -6.82 4.86
N LYS A 62 8.47 -6.88 3.69
CA LYS A 62 7.61 -5.81 3.18
C LYS A 62 6.33 -6.39 2.58
N PRO A 63 5.16 -5.76 2.77
CA PRO A 63 3.92 -6.20 2.19
C PRO A 63 3.81 -5.75 0.74
N TYR A 64 3.21 -6.59 -0.10
CA TYR A 64 3.01 -6.31 -1.51
C TYR A 64 1.59 -6.62 -1.96
N LYS A 65 1.06 -5.76 -2.82
CA LYS A 65 -0.09 -6.08 -3.67
C LYS A 65 0.42 -6.36 -5.07
N SER A 66 0.50 -7.64 -5.44
CA SER A 66 1.19 -8.06 -6.66
C SER A 66 2.64 -7.54 -6.66
N THR A 67 3.00 -6.61 -7.56
CA THR A 67 4.34 -5.99 -7.63
C THR A 67 4.45 -4.68 -6.84
N LEU A 68 3.37 -4.20 -6.23
CA LEU A 68 3.32 -2.90 -5.54
C LEU A 68 3.70 -3.06 -4.08
N GLU A 69 4.82 -2.50 -3.67
CA GLU A 69 5.19 -2.41 -2.25
C GLU A 69 4.19 -1.49 -1.55
N VAL A 70 3.48 -2.02 -0.54
CA VAL A 70 2.61 -1.23 0.33
C VAL A 70 3.44 -0.68 1.47
N THR A 71 3.43 0.64 1.64
CA THR A 71 4.23 1.32 2.68
C THR A 71 3.40 1.73 3.88
N ASN A 72 2.09 1.93 3.68
CA ASN A 72 1.17 2.28 4.75
C ASN A 72 -0.27 1.95 4.37
N ILE A 73 -1.11 1.66 5.36
CA ILE A 73 -2.55 1.44 5.21
C ILE A 73 -3.24 2.29 6.28
N SER A 74 -4.19 3.13 5.86
CA SER A 74 -5.08 3.88 6.75
C SER A 74 -6.51 3.47 6.48
N LEU A 75 -7.11 2.73 7.41
CA LEU A 75 -8.52 2.35 7.33
C LEU A 75 -9.42 3.57 7.53
N ALA A 76 -9.02 4.52 8.38
CA ALA A 76 -9.77 5.74 8.65
C ALA A 76 -9.93 6.60 7.39
N ASP A 77 -8.88 6.68 6.57
CA ASP A 77 -8.90 7.44 5.33
C ASP A 77 -9.38 6.61 4.13
N GLY A 78 -9.56 5.29 4.30
CA GLY A 78 -9.85 4.37 3.20
C GLY A 78 -8.73 4.31 2.16
N MET A 79 -7.48 4.53 2.57
CA MET A 79 -6.33 4.68 1.68
C MET A 79 -5.20 3.69 1.99
N ALA A 80 -4.44 3.35 0.95
CA ALA A 80 -3.17 2.65 1.06
C ALA A 80 -2.12 3.38 0.23
N TRP A 81 -0.92 3.49 0.77
CA TRP A 81 0.22 4.08 0.10
C TRP A 81 1.09 2.98 -0.47
N VAL A 82 1.50 3.17 -1.73
CA VAL A 82 2.35 2.24 -2.43
C VAL A 82 3.53 2.96 -3.04
N LYS A 83 4.66 2.27 -3.18
CA LYS A 83 5.75 2.78 -4.01
C LYS A 83 5.40 2.62 -5.48
N ALA A 84 5.80 3.60 -6.27
CA ALA A 84 5.70 3.50 -7.72
C ALA A 84 6.53 2.29 -8.20
N PRO A 85 5.92 1.31 -8.90
CA PRO A 85 6.62 0.11 -9.32
C PRO A 85 7.64 0.41 -10.42
N THR A 86 7.45 1.49 -11.17
CA THR A 86 8.32 1.89 -12.27
C THR A 86 8.38 3.41 -12.35
N ILE A 87 9.56 3.93 -12.68
CA ILE A 87 9.80 5.35 -12.91
C ILE A 87 9.87 5.55 -14.42
N SER A 88 9.01 6.43 -14.95
CA SER A 88 9.08 6.83 -16.35
C SER A 88 10.34 7.65 -16.60
N SER A 89 10.99 7.45 -17.74
CA SER A 89 12.18 8.19 -18.13
C SER A 89 12.14 8.58 -19.61
N GLN A 90 12.79 9.70 -19.92
CA GLN A 90 13.07 10.14 -21.28
C GLN A 90 14.55 10.55 -21.33
N CYS A 91 15.36 9.76 -22.02
CA CYS A 91 16.80 9.92 -22.06
C CYS A 91 17.27 10.22 -23.48
N TYR A 92 17.96 11.34 -23.69
CA TYR A 92 18.58 11.63 -24.98
C TYR A 92 19.89 10.86 -25.12
N VAL A 93 20.04 10.12 -26.21
CA VAL A 93 21.22 9.32 -26.53
C VAL A 93 22.01 10.02 -27.64
N PRO A 94 23.16 10.65 -27.35
CA PRO A 94 23.89 11.46 -28.34
C PRO A 94 24.46 10.66 -29.51
N SER A 95 24.85 9.40 -29.29
CA SER A 95 25.45 8.53 -30.29
C SER A 95 24.49 8.19 -31.43
N THR A 96 23.22 7.93 -31.10
CA THR A 96 22.14 7.63 -32.06
C THR A 96 21.32 8.87 -32.41
N ARG A 97 21.50 9.98 -31.70
CA ARG A 97 20.71 11.22 -31.80
C ARG A 97 19.21 10.97 -31.60
N THR A 98 18.85 10.00 -30.76
CA THR A 98 17.45 9.62 -30.46
C THR A 98 17.10 9.87 -29.00
N VAL A 99 15.81 9.90 -28.70
CA VAL A 99 15.30 9.88 -27.32
C VAL A 99 14.80 8.47 -27.02
N GLU A 100 15.36 7.85 -25.99
CA GLU A 100 14.84 6.62 -25.41
C GLU A 100 13.75 6.98 -24.40
N VAL A 101 12.58 6.37 -24.56
CA VAL A 101 11.42 6.62 -23.70
C VAL A 101 11.06 5.31 -22.99
N SER A 102 10.99 5.38 -21.67
CA SER A 102 10.44 4.32 -20.84
C SER A 102 9.23 4.87 -20.10
N ASN A 103 8.05 4.30 -20.37
CA ASN A 103 6.83 4.69 -19.68
C ASN A 103 6.52 3.65 -18.59
N GLY A 104 6.42 4.11 -17.35
CA GLY A 104 5.87 3.33 -16.26
C GLY A 104 4.36 3.18 -16.41
N TRP A 105 3.85 2.01 -16.01
CA TRP A 105 2.41 1.75 -15.99
C TRP A 105 2.04 1.00 -14.72
N LEU A 106 0.78 1.16 -14.32
CA LEU A 106 0.19 0.51 -13.17
C LEU A 106 -1.12 -0.13 -13.58
N ASN A 107 -1.31 -1.40 -13.22
CA ASN A 107 -2.55 -2.11 -13.48
C ASN A 107 -3.25 -2.47 -12.17
N LEU A 108 -4.35 -1.76 -11.91
CA LEU A 108 -5.24 -2.01 -10.77
C LEU A 108 -6.53 -2.74 -11.19
N LYS A 109 -6.60 -3.25 -12.43
CA LYS A 109 -7.75 -4.01 -12.91
C LYS A 109 -7.99 -5.22 -12.02
N HIS A 110 -9.26 -5.53 -11.76
CA HIS A 110 -9.68 -6.62 -10.85
C HIS A 110 -9.26 -6.42 -9.38
N THR A 111 -8.92 -5.19 -8.99
CA THR A 111 -8.72 -4.80 -7.59
C THR A 111 -9.75 -3.76 -7.18
N PRO A 112 -10.05 -3.62 -5.87
CA PRO A 112 -10.95 -2.58 -5.38
C PRO A 112 -10.28 -1.19 -5.32
N PHE A 113 -9.06 -1.03 -5.85
CA PHE A 113 -8.25 0.18 -5.68
C PHE A 113 -8.25 1.05 -6.93
N TRP A 114 -8.19 2.36 -6.72
CA TRP A 114 -7.90 3.38 -7.72
C TRP A 114 -6.86 4.36 -7.16
N ILE A 115 -6.24 5.14 -8.05
CA ILE A 115 -5.28 6.17 -7.65
C ILE A 115 -6.07 7.36 -7.09
N SER A 116 -5.72 7.84 -5.90
CA SER A 116 -6.34 9.04 -5.33
C SER A 116 -6.07 10.26 -6.21
N GLU A 117 -7.12 11.04 -6.48
CA GLU A 117 -7.02 12.28 -7.28
C GLU A 117 -6.43 13.44 -6.48
N VAL A 118 -6.51 13.37 -5.14
CA VAL A 118 -6.10 14.46 -4.23
C VAL A 118 -4.86 14.10 -3.41
N ASN A 119 -4.63 12.80 -3.18
CA ASN A 119 -3.48 12.30 -2.41
C ASN A 119 -2.50 11.52 -3.31
N ASN A 120 -2.39 11.88 -4.59
CA ASN A 120 -1.28 11.45 -5.44
C ASN A 120 -0.19 12.52 -5.51
N THR A 121 1.05 12.09 -5.69
CA THR A 121 2.19 12.99 -5.87
C THR A 121 2.94 12.58 -7.12
N ILE A 122 3.08 13.51 -8.07
CA ILE A 122 3.87 13.33 -9.29
C ILE A 122 5.13 14.18 -9.14
N ILE A 123 6.29 13.54 -9.21
CA ILE A 123 7.60 14.20 -9.13
C ILE A 123 8.26 14.09 -10.49
N VAL A 124 8.70 15.23 -11.03
CA VAL A 124 9.43 15.32 -12.30
C VAL A 124 10.78 15.96 -12.05
N ILE A 125 11.83 15.33 -12.58
CA ILE A 125 13.19 15.84 -12.50
C ILE A 125 13.75 15.89 -13.93
N GLY A 126 14.10 17.09 -14.38
CA GLY A 126 14.64 17.30 -15.72
C GLY A 126 14.60 18.77 -16.16
N CYS A 127 15.26 19.06 -17.28
CA CYS A 127 15.21 20.36 -17.93
C CYS A 127 14.14 20.35 -19.02
N ASN A 128 13.27 21.37 -19.05
CA ASN A 128 12.16 21.48 -20.02
C ASN A 128 11.35 20.17 -20.15
N THR A 129 11.04 19.55 -19.00
CA THR A 129 10.40 18.23 -18.92
C THR A 129 8.98 18.37 -18.39
N LEU A 130 8.04 17.64 -18.98
CA LEU A 130 6.65 17.54 -18.55
C LEU A 130 6.31 16.07 -18.30
N ALA A 131 5.66 15.77 -17.18
CA ALA A 131 5.06 14.46 -16.97
C ALA A 131 3.60 14.60 -16.52
N TYR A 132 2.81 13.62 -16.90
CA TYR A 132 1.42 13.47 -16.52
C TYR A 132 1.12 11.97 -16.41
N MET A 133 0.11 11.65 -15.62
CA MET A 133 -0.41 10.29 -15.51
C MET A 133 -1.79 10.25 -16.15
N THR A 134 -2.06 9.18 -16.90
CA THR A 134 -3.39 8.91 -17.47
C THR A 134 -3.92 7.61 -16.89
N SER A 135 -5.18 7.60 -16.48
CA SER A 135 -5.90 6.39 -16.08
C SER A 135 -7.00 6.09 -17.09
N PHE A 136 -7.19 4.81 -17.40
CA PHE A 136 -8.33 4.32 -18.17
C PHE A 136 -9.25 3.57 -17.21
N SER A 137 -9.99 4.28 -16.36
CA SER A 137 -10.95 3.67 -15.44
C SER A 137 -12.29 3.42 -16.15
N VAL A 138 -12.75 2.16 -16.15
CA VAL A 138 -14.20 1.87 -16.18
C VAL A 138 -14.60 1.69 -14.73
N SER A 139 -15.23 2.71 -14.15
CA SER A 139 -15.85 2.59 -12.83
C SER A 139 -17.09 1.70 -12.94
N ILE A 140 -16.99 0.44 -12.51
CA ILE A 140 -18.19 -0.32 -12.14
C ILE A 140 -18.31 -0.21 -10.62
N SER A 141 -19.03 0.81 -10.16
CA SER A 141 -19.81 0.72 -8.93
C SER A 141 -21.24 1.03 -9.31
N PRO A 142 -22.17 0.14 -8.97
CA PRO A 142 -22.75 0.26 -7.63
C PRO A 142 -22.93 -1.10 -6.95
N ILE A 143 -22.40 -1.26 -5.75
CA ILE A 143 -23.08 -2.06 -4.73
C ILE A 143 -23.02 -1.26 -3.43
N SER A 144 -24.09 -0.47 -3.22
CA SER A 144 -24.51 -0.03 -1.91
C SER A 144 -24.82 -1.27 -1.06
N PHE A 145 -24.14 -1.43 0.07
CA PHE A 145 -24.56 -2.11 1.30
C PHE A 145 -23.52 -1.67 2.35
N MET A 146 -23.84 -1.13 3.52
CA MET A 146 -25.05 -1.18 4.33
C MET A 146 -25.07 0.00 5.33
N TYR A 147 -26.23 0.16 5.97
CA TYR A 147 -26.38 0.68 7.34
C TYR A 147 -25.28 0.23 8.29
#